data_AF-A0A0T6AL64-F1
#
_entry.id   AF-A0A0T6AL64-F1
#
_cell.length_a   1.000
_cell.length_b   1.000
_cell.length_c   1.000
_cell.angle_alpha   90.00
_cell.angle_beta   90.00
_cell.angle_gamma   90.00
#
_symmetry.space_group_name_H-M   'P 1'
#
loop_
_entity.id
_entity.type
_entity.pdbx_description
1 polymer ?
#
loop_
_entity_poly.entity_id
_entity_poly.type
_entity_poly.pdbx_seq_one_letter_code
_entity_poly.pdbx_strand_id
1 'polypeptide(L)'
;MRALRGNLVVGQSGGPTAVINASLAGVVQEALRHEAIDGIYGMRHGIEGLLREELVDLRRQSTETIERLKHTPSAALGSCRHKLSAVDYERALRVLRAHNVRYF
;
A
#
# COMPACT_ATOMS: atom_id res chain seq x y z
N MET A 1 -3.20 24.75 9.60
CA MET A 1 -2.16 23.96 8.88
C MET A 1 -2.76 23.50 7.56
N ARG A 2 -1.99 23.54 6.47
CA ARG A 2 -2.45 23.04 5.16
C ARG A 2 -2.37 21.51 5.19
N ALA A 3 -3.45 20.80 4.87
CA ALA A 3 -3.43 19.34 4.83
C ALA A 3 -2.42 18.86 3.77
N LEU A 4 -1.66 17.81 4.09
CA LEU A 4 -0.68 17.22 3.19
C LEU A 4 -1.43 16.46 2.08
N ARG A 5 -1.61 17.04 0.90
CA ARG A 5 -2.42 16.42 -0.18
C ARG A 5 -1.57 15.54 -1.09
N GLY A 6 -2.01 14.30 -1.34
CA GLY A 6 -1.39 13.40 -2.31
C GLY A 6 -1.83 11.94 -2.18
N ASN A 7 -1.03 11.01 -2.69
CA ASN A 7 -1.38 9.59 -2.74
C ASN A 7 -0.93 8.84 -1.49
N LEU A 8 -1.66 7.78 -1.15
CA LEU A 8 -1.29 6.79 -0.16
C LEU A 8 -0.78 5.53 -0.86
N VAL A 9 0.29 4.95 -0.33
CA VAL A 9 0.73 3.60 -0.70
C VAL A 9 0.80 2.73 0.56
N VAL A 10 0.38 1.47 0.47
CA VAL A 10 0.42 0.50 1.58
C VAL A 10 0.96 -0.83 1.08
N GLY A 11 1.73 -1.53 1.91
CA GLY A 11 2.40 -2.76 1.52
C GLY A 11 2.44 -3.73 2.67
N GLN A 12 2.39 -5.03 2.34
CA GLN A 12 2.53 -6.11 3.30
C GLN A 12 3.97 -6.64 3.20
N SER A 13 4.63 -6.79 4.34
CA SER A 13 6.04 -7.20 4.42
C SER A 13 6.25 -8.22 5.53
N GLY A 14 7.24 -9.10 5.37
CA GLY A 14 7.53 -10.17 6.32
C GLY A 14 6.62 -11.40 6.17
N GLY A 15 6.52 -12.19 7.23
CA GLY A 15 5.69 -13.40 7.25
C GLY A 15 4.19 -13.06 7.26
N PRO A 16 3.37 -13.58 6.32
CA PRO A 16 1.93 -13.39 6.37
C PRO A 16 1.31 -13.90 7.67
N THR A 17 0.25 -13.25 8.14
CA THR A 17 -0.51 -13.66 9.33
C THR A 17 -1.97 -13.94 8.97
N ALA A 18 -2.73 -14.49 9.91
CA ALA A 18 -4.16 -14.71 9.72
C ALA A 18 -4.98 -13.41 9.60
N VAL A 19 -4.42 -12.26 10.00
CA VAL A 19 -5.18 -11.00 10.17
C VAL A 19 -4.58 -9.80 9.43
N ILE A 20 -3.44 -9.94 8.75
CA ILE A 20 -2.76 -8.81 8.08
C ILE A 20 -3.64 -8.14 7.00
N ASN A 21 -4.56 -8.87 6.39
CA ASN A 21 -5.52 -8.32 5.43
C ASN A 21 -6.61 -7.46 6.09
N ALA A 22 -6.94 -7.68 7.37
CA ALA A 22 -7.85 -6.81 8.11
C ALA A 22 -7.23 -5.41 8.31
N SER A 23 -5.92 -5.32 8.56
CA SER A 23 -5.20 -4.04 8.60
C SER A 23 -5.20 -3.35 7.24
N LEU A 24 -4.98 -4.09 6.14
CA LEU A 24 -5.07 -3.54 4.78
C LEU A 24 -6.47 -2.97 4.50
N ALA A 25 -7.53 -3.71 4.85
CA ALA A 25 -8.90 -3.25 4.70
C ALA A 25 -9.15 -1.96 5.50
N GLY A 26 -8.67 -1.90 6.75
CA GLY A 26 -8.78 -0.71 7.59
C GLY A 26 -8.10 0.52 6.99
N VAL A 27 -6.87 0.36 6.46
CA VAL A 27 -6.15 1.46 5.78
C VAL A 27 -6.93 1.98 4.58
N VAL A 28 -7.43 1.08 3.71
CA VAL A 28 -8.20 1.48 2.53
C VAL A 28 -9.48 2.20 2.92
N GLN A 29 -10.23 1.64 3.88
CA GLN A 29 -11.51 2.19 4.33
C GLN A 29 -11.36 3.56 4.98
N GLU A 30 -10.34 3.73 5.83
CA GLU A 30 -10.07 5.02 6.45
C GLU A 30 -9.60 6.03 5.40
N ALA A 31 -8.67 5.64 4.51
CA ALA A 31 -8.13 6.54 3.49
C ALA A 31 -9.22 7.08 2.54
N LEU A 32 -10.25 6.29 2.22
CA LEU A 32 -11.39 6.74 1.42
C LEU A 32 -12.22 7.86 2.06
N ARG A 33 -12.09 8.07 3.38
CA ARG A 33 -12.82 9.12 4.13
C ARG A 33 -12.10 10.47 4.13
N HIS A 34 -10.86 10.54 3.62
CA HIS A 34 -10.05 11.76 3.64
C HIS A 34 -9.89 12.34 2.23
N GLU A 35 -10.42 13.54 1.99
CA GLU A 35 -10.31 14.25 0.70
C GLU A 35 -8.86 14.63 0.32
N ALA A 36 -7.95 14.65 1.29
CA ALA A 36 -6.53 14.90 1.06
C ALA A 36 -5.82 13.71 0.37
N ILE A 37 -6.44 12.53 0.34
CA ILE A 37 -5.88 11.31 -0.26
C ILE A 37 -6.46 11.10 -1.67
N ASP A 38 -5.67 11.42 -2.67
CA ASP A 38 -6.07 11.36 -4.09
C ASP A 38 -6.14 9.92 -4.62
N GLY A 39 -5.14 9.10 -4.33
CA GLY A 39 -5.01 7.71 -4.75
C GLY A 39 -4.66 6.78 -3.59
N ILE A 40 -5.07 5.52 -3.68
CA ILE A 40 -4.79 4.48 -2.67
C ILE A 40 -4.18 3.29 -3.41
N TYR A 41 -2.90 3.05 -3.20
CA TYR A 41 -2.13 2.05 -3.94
C TYR A 41 -1.59 0.96 -3.03
N GLY A 42 -1.66 -0.29 -3.47
CA GLY A 42 -1.04 -1.44 -2.82
C GLY A 42 0.29 -1.79 -3.48
N MET A 43 1.34 -2.05 -2.70
CA MET A 43 2.61 -2.57 -3.23
C MET A 43 2.50 -4.08 -3.49
N ARG A 44 2.54 -4.51 -4.75
CA ARG A 44 2.49 -5.93 -5.10
C ARG A 44 3.78 -6.64 -4.66
N HIS A 45 3.67 -7.66 -3.82
CA HIS A 45 4.81 -8.34 -3.19
C HIS A 45 5.68 -7.40 -2.34
N GLY A 46 5.06 -6.48 -1.60
CA GLY A 46 5.78 -5.62 -0.63
C GLY A 46 6.75 -4.65 -1.31
N ILE A 47 7.88 -4.36 -0.67
CA ILE A 47 8.80 -3.31 -1.13
C ILE A 47 9.39 -3.56 -2.52
N GLU A 48 9.51 -4.83 -2.95
CA GLU A 48 9.93 -5.16 -4.31
C GLU A 48 8.97 -4.59 -5.36
N GLY A 49 7.66 -4.65 -5.10
CA GLY A 49 6.67 -4.03 -5.98
C GLY A 49 6.84 -2.54 -6.09
N LEU A 50 7.13 -1.85 -4.99
CA LEU A 50 7.42 -0.41 -5.02
C LEU A 50 8.66 -0.12 -5.89
N LEU A 51 9.74 -0.87 -5.72
CA LEU A 51 10.98 -0.66 -6.48
C LEU A 51 10.79 -0.89 -7.98
N ARG A 52 9.92 -1.85 -8.35
CA ARG A 52 9.53 -2.19 -9.73
C ARG A 52 8.35 -1.40 -10.28
N GLU A 53 7.77 -0.49 -9.49
CA GLU A 53 6.54 0.26 -9.82
C GLU A 53 5.32 -0.63 -10.13
N GLU A 54 5.26 -1.82 -9.53
CA GLU A 54 4.12 -2.73 -9.57
C GLU A 54 3.12 -2.35 -8.47
N LEU A 55 2.35 -1.30 -8.72
CA LEU A 55 1.33 -0.78 -7.79
C LEU A 55 -0.07 -1.22 -8.20
N VAL A 56 -0.86 -1.69 -7.23
CA VAL A 56 -2.26 -2.07 -7.40
C VAL A 56 -3.13 -0.89 -7.00
N ASP A 57 -3.96 -0.37 -7.89
CA ASP A 57 -4.95 0.65 -7.52
C ASP A 57 -6.10 0.02 -6.71
N LEU A 58 -6.12 0.32 -5.41
CA LEU A 58 -7.08 -0.24 -4.46
C LEU A 58 -8.44 0.48 -4.54
N ARG A 59 -8.52 1.68 -5.12
CA ARG A 59 -9.80 2.38 -5.35
C ARG A 59 -10.65 1.70 -6.43
N ARG A 60 -10.02 0.86 -7.28
CA ARG A 60 -10.72 0.08 -8.32
C ARG A 60 -11.36 -1.20 -7.78
N GLN A 61 -11.12 -1.56 -6.53
CA GLN A 61 -11.71 -2.75 -5.92
C GLN A 61 -13.11 -2.44 -5.40
N SER A 62 -14.02 -3.42 -5.47
CA SER A 62 -15.35 -3.27 -4.88
C SER A 62 -15.26 -3.21 -3.35
N THR A 63 -16.20 -2.51 -2.72
CA THR A 63 -16.34 -2.48 -1.26
C THR A 63 -16.44 -3.91 -0.69
N GLU A 64 -17.14 -4.82 -1.37
CA GLU A 64 -17.24 -6.22 -0.98
C GLU A 64 -15.87 -6.92 -0.98
N THR A 65 -15.04 -6.69 -2.01
CA THR A 65 -13.68 -7.24 -2.06
C THR A 65 -12.86 -6.74 -0.87
N ILE A 66 -12.93 -5.45 -0.56
CA ILE A 66 -12.23 -4.86 0.58
C ILE A 66 -12.75 -5.40 1.91
N GLU A 67 -14.05 -5.59 2.08
CA GLU A 67 -14.62 -6.20 3.29
C GLU A 67 -14.19 -7.66 3.46
N ARG A 68 -14.17 -8.45 2.38
CA ARG A 68 -13.73 -9.85 2.42
C ARG A 68 -12.28 -10.03 2.86
N LEU A 69 -11.42 -9.02 2.69
CA LEU A 69 -10.04 -9.05 3.19
C LEU A 69 -9.98 -9.28 4.70
N LYS A 70 -10.95 -8.77 5.47
CA LYS A 70 -11.00 -8.92 6.94
C LYS A 70 -11.06 -10.38 7.41
N HIS A 71 -11.54 -11.28 6.54
CA HIS A 71 -11.68 -12.71 6.81
C HIS A 71 -10.80 -13.58 5.90
N THR A 72 -9.87 -12.99 5.18
CA THR A 72 -8.95 -13.70 4.28
C THR A 72 -7.58 -13.79 4.94
N PRO A 73 -7.05 -14.99 5.25
CA PRO A 73 -5.71 -15.12 5.83
C PRO A 73 -4.63 -14.83 4.77
N SER A 74 -3.37 -14.87 5.21
CA SER A 74 -2.19 -14.55 4.37
C SER A 74 -2.16 -13.08 3.93
N ALA A 75 -1.24 -12.72 3.02
CA ALA A 75 -1.08 -11.36 2.52
C ALA A 75 -1.69 -11.25 1.12
N ALA A 76 -2.80 -10.53 0.98
CA ALA A 76 -3.54 -10.38 -0.28
C ALA A 76 -2.74 -9.65 -1.36
N LEU A 77 -1.87 -8.72 -0.98
CA LEU A 77 -0.95 -8.04 -1.92
C LEU A 77 0.29 -8.89 -2.21
N GLY A 78 0.44 -10.04 -1.56
CA GLY A 78 1.73 -10.72 -1.43
C GLY A 78 2.65 -9.99 -0.45
N SER A 79 3.77 -10.62 -0.14
CA SER A 79 4.79 -10.08 0.77
C SER A 79 6.17 -10.40 0.23
N CYS A 80 7.20 -9.73 0.76
CA CYS A 80 8.61 -10.01 0.46
C CYS A 80 9.45 -10.02 1.74
N ARG A 81 10.70 -10.48 1.60
CA ARG A 81 11.75 -10.38 2.63
C ARG A 81 12.96 -9.58 2.16
N HIS A 82 12.81 -8.82 1.07
CA HIS A 82 13.89 -8.00 0.51
C HIS A 82 14.37 -6.98 1.54
N LYS A 83 15.66 -7.04 1.86
CA LYS A 83 16.32 -6.08 2.75
C LYS A 83 16.85 -4.93 1.91
N LEU A 84 16.36 -3.72 2.16
CA LEU A 84 16.75 -2.54 1.41
C LEU A 84 18.25 -2.22 1.55
N SER A 85 18.89 -1.99 0.41
CA SER A 85 20.21 -1.38 0.29
C SER A 85 20.10 0.15 0.15
N ALA A 86 21.23 0.87 0.21
CA ALA A 86 21.26 2.31 -0.01
C ALA A 86 20.68 2.73 -1.37
N VAL A 87 20.99 1.97 -2.43
CA VAL A 87 20.47 2.21 -3.80
C VAL A 87 18.95 2.00 -3.85
N ASP A 88 18.43 1.03 -3.10
CA ASP A 88 16.99 0.79 -3.04
C ASP A 88 16.25 1.94 -2.35
N TYR A 89 16.81 2.54 -1.30
CA TYR A 89 16.22 3.72 -0.67
C TYR A 89 16.10 4.89 -1.66
N GLU A 90 17.16 5.16 -2.44
CA GLU A 90 17.11 6.20 -3.47
C GLU A 90 16.07 5.91 -4.55
N ARG A 91 15.95 4.65 -4.97
CA ARG A 91 14.93 4.21 -5.92
C ARG A 91 13.53 4.38 -5.34
N ALA A 92 13.28 3.89 -4.13
CA ALA A 92 11.99 4.01 -3.45
C ALA A 92 11.58 5.47 -3.29
N LEU A 93 12.47 6.34 -2.82
CA LEU A 93 12.21 7.78 -2.69
C LEU A 93 11.94 8.47 -4.05
N ARG A 94 12.54 7.99 -5.15
CA ARG A 94 12.21 8.46 -6.51
C ARG A 94 10.81 8.04 -6.92
N VAL A 95 10.45 6.77 -6.72
CA VAL A 95 9.11 6.25 -7.02
C VAL A 95 8.04 6.98 -6.20
N LEU A 96 8.22 7.09 -4.88
CA LEU A 96 7.27 7.81 -4.01
C LEU A 96 7.07 9.26 -4.46
N ARG A 97 8.14 9.95 -4.88
CA ARG A 97 8.02 11.32 -5.43
C ARG A 97 7.31 11.36 -6.78
N ALA A 98 7.65 10.47 -7.70
CA ALA A 98 7.05 10.40 -9.04
C ALA A 98 5.53 10.13 -8.98
N HIS A 99 5.10 9.30 -8.03
CA HIS A 99 3.68 8.98 -7.81
C HIS A 99 2.98 9.93 -6.82
N ASN A 100 3.58 11.08 -6.48
CA ASN A 100 3.04 12.05 -5.52
C ASN A 100 2.58 11.40 -4.19
N VAL A 101 3.32 10.40 -3.71
CA VAL A 101 3.00 9.72 -2.45
C VAL A 101 3.34 10.64 -1.28
N ARG A 102 2.39 10.75 -0.34
CA ARG A 102 2.47 11.57 0.87
C ARG A 102 2.19 10.76 2.14
N TYR A 103 1.68 9.54 1.98
CA TYR A 103 1.37 8.60 3.04
C TYR A 103 1.91 7.20 2.66
N PHE A 104 2.69 6.59 3.56
CA PHE A 104 3.31 5.27 3.42
C PHE A 104 3.25 4.53 4.76
#